data_AF-A0A257KYX3-F1
#
_entry.id   AF-A0A257KYX3-F1
#
_cell.length_a   1.000
_cell.length_b   1.000
_cell.length_c   1.000
_cell.angle_alpha   90.00
_cell.angle_beta   90.00
_cell.angle_gamma   90.00
#
_symmetry.space_group_name_H-M   'P 1'
#
loop_
_entity.id
_entity.type
_entity.pdbx_description
1 polymer ?
#
loop_
_entity_poly.entity_id
_entity_poly.type
_entity_poly.pdbx_seq_one_letter_code
_entity_poly.pdbx_strand_id
1 'polypeptide(L)'
;KRFLSSKEKFKQIKSINYLITFSIICSLYSIAVLDYEAIDVLRVLRPYLLFFSLSYFYLFTKEDLLYTIKSITIITVFISILYLLQIPTNTILIGSPSGDVNTTILTGTSWIRYYNTPMFLIISFILVVFQVNFINKKVRYLSIVILGLSIIAPAHRSMLILTFGILIVYYISKTNFRNKIILGIALFCAILYLSNVDIFLKTASRTYQNLNVFESSKYKQQDEM
;
A
#
# COMPACT_ATOMS: atom_id res chain seq x y z
N LYS A 1 -25.19 -23.86 12.89
CA LYS A 1 -25.03 -24.08 11.43
C LYS A 1 -26.30 -23.64 10.72
N ARG A 2 -26.28 -22.56 9.94
CA ARG A 2 -27.44 -22.12 9.13
C ARG A 2 -27.30 -22.78 7.76
N PHE A 3 -28.18 -23.70 7.40
CA PHE A 3 -28.21 -24.26 6.05
C PHE A 3 -28.76 -23.19 5.10
N LEU A 4 -27.99 -22.84 4.06
CA LEU A 4 -28.44 -21.93 3.00
C LEU A 4 -29.70 -22.50 2.33
N SER A 5 -30.69 -21.64 2.11
CA SER A 5 -31.88 -22.02 1.34
C SER A 5 -31.49 -22.31 -0.12
N SER A 6 -32.27 -23.13 -0.82
CA SER A 6 -32.00 -23.48 -2.23
C SER A 6 -31.90 -22.25 -3.13
N LYS A 7 -32.68 -21.19 -2.85
CA LYS A 7 -32.64 -19.91 -3.57
C LYS A 7 -31.31 -19.16 -3.41
N GLU A 8 -30.73 -19.18 -2.22
CA GLU A 8 -29.45 -18.51 -1.95
C GLU A 8 -28.28 -19.23 -2.64
N LYS A 9 -28.31 -20.56 -2.66
CA LYS A 9 -27.34 -21.38 -3.42
C LYS A 9 -27.42 -21.10 -4.93
N PHE A 10 -28.63 -20.98 -5.47
CA PHE A 10 -28.82 -20.69 -6.90
C PHE A 10 -28.32 -19.30 -7.30
N LYS A 11 -28.56 -18.29 -6.46
CA LYS A 11 -28.06 -16.92 -6.68
C LYS A 11 -26.52 -16.88 -6.67
N GLN A 12 -25.87 -17.68 -5.82
CA GLN A 12 -24.41 -17.80 -5.76
C GLN A 12 -23.81 -18.41 -7.02
N ILE A 13 -24.32 -19.56 -7.48
CA ILE A 13 -23.82 -20.21 -8.71
C ILE A 13 -23.91 -19.23 -9.87
N LYS A 14 -25.01 -18.47 -9.95
CA LYS A 14 -25.20 -17.43 -10.96
C LYS A 14 -24.15 -16.32 -10.87
N SER A 15 -23.85 -15.80 -9.67
CA SER A 15 -22.84 -14.76 -9.47
C SER A 15 -21.41 -15.25 -9.75
N ILE A 16 -21.07 -16.49 -9.37
CA ILE A 16 -19.78 -17.12 -9.68
C ILE A 16 -19.64 -17.24 -11.19
N ASN A 17 -20.67 -17.75 -11.87
CA ASN A 17 -20.67 -17.89 -13.33
C ASN A 17 -20.49 -16.52 -14.02
N TYR A 18 -21.14 -15.46 -13.52
CA TYR A 18 -20.90 -14.11 -14.06
C TYR A 18 -19.46 -13.64 -13.90
N LEU A 19 -18.84 -13.90 -12.73
CA LEU A 19 -17.45 -13.52 -12.49
C LEU A 19 -16.49 -14.34 -13.37
N ILE A 20 -16.70 -15.65 -13.51
CA ILE A 20 -15.93 -16.52 -14.42
C ILE A 20 -16.04 -16.00 -15.86
N THR A 21 -17.26 -15.79 -16.34
CA THR A 21 -17.49 -15.32 -17.71
C THR A 21 -16.86 -13.96 -17.94
N PHE A 22 -16.97 -13.03 -16.99
CA PHE A 22 -16.34 -11.73 -17.08
C PHE A 22 -14.80 -11.84 -17.13
N SER A 23 -14.21 -12.64 -16.24
CA SER A 23 -12.75 -12.89 -16.23
C SER A 23 -12.25 -13.52 -17.54
N ILE A 24 -13.02 -14.45 -18.11
CA ILE A 24 -12.69 -15.06 -19.41
C ILE A 24 -12.74 -14.01 -20.52
N ILE A 25 -13.79 -13.18 -20.56
CA ILE A 25 -13.92 -12.11 -21.57
C ILE A 25 -12.75 -11.12 -21.47
N CYS A 26 -12.41 -10.66 -20.26
CA CYS A 26 -11.28 -9.76 -20.06
C CYS A 26 -9.94 -10.40 -20.46
N SER A 27 -9.76 -11.69 -20.17
CA SER A 27 -8.55 -12.42 -20.56
C SER A 27 -8.43 -12.54 -22.07
N LEU A 28 -9.53 -12.91 -22.75
CA LEU A 28 -9.59 -13.00 -24.20
C LEU A 28 -9.35 -11.64 -24.87
N TYR A 29 -9.95 -10.56 -24.34
CA TYR A 29 -9.69 -9.21 -24.83
C TYR A 29 -8.22 -8.81 -24.66
N SER A 30 -7.63 -9.11 -23.51
CA SER A 30 -6.23 -8.80 -23.21
C SER A 30 -5.25 -9.51 -24.15
N ILE A 31 -5.56 -10.77 -24.53
CA ILE A 31 -4.73 -11.55 -25.44
C ILE A 31 -4.98 -11.12 -26.90
N ALA A 32 -6.25 -11.02 -27.32
CA ALA A 32 -6.59 -10.86 -28.73
C ALA A 32 -6.56 -9.41 -29.24
N VAL A 33 -6.73 -8.42 -28.35
CA VAL A 33 -6.80 -6.99 -28.72
C VAL A 33 -5.60 -6.21 -28.19
N LEU A 34 -5.13 -6.52 -26.98
CA LEU A 34 -4.00 -5.82 -26.36
C LEU A 34 -2.67 -6.55 -26.53
N ASP A 35 -2.67 -7.71 -27.17
CA ASP A 35 -1.48 -8.49 -27.53
C ASP A 35 -0.59 -8.88 -26.33
N TYR A 36 -1.22 -9.06 -25.15
CA TYR A 36 -0.51 -9.54 -23.97
C TYR A 36 -0.29 -11.05 -24.01
N GLU A 37 0.89 -11.50 -23.55
CA GLU A 37 1.17 -12.92 -23.41
C GLU A 37 0.20 -13.60 -22.44
N ALA A 38 -0.28 -14.78 -22.82
CA ALA A 38 -1.25 -15.53 -22.02
C ALA A 38 -0.74 -15.86 -20.60
N ILE A 39 0.58 -16.04 -20.45
CA ILE A 39 1.21 -16.30 -19.15
C ILE A 39 1.08 -15.11 -18.19
N ASP A 40 1.17 -13.88 -18.70
CA ASP A 40 1.09 -12.67 -17.90
C ASP A 40 -0.35 -12.32 -17.54
N VAL A 41 -1.28 -12.55 -18.46
CA VAL A 41 -2.72 -12.45 -18.17
C VAL A 41 -3.12 -13.43 -17.05
N LEU A 42 -2.64 -14.68 -17.10
CA LEU A 42 -2.87 -15.68 -16.04
C LEU A 42 -2.24 -15.29 -14.70
N ARG A 43 -1.03 -14.69 -14.71
CA ARG A 43 -0.37 -14.19 -13.50
C ARG A 43 -1.18 -13.08 -12.83
N VAL A 44 -1.73 -12.16 -13.62
CA VAL A 44 -2.60 -11.09 -13.12
C VAL A 44 -3.92 -11.66 -12.61
N LEU A 45 -4.49 -12.69 -13.25
CA LEU A 45 -5.76 -13.30 -12.84
C LEU A 45 -5.66 -14.06 -11.51
N ARG A 46 -4.49 -14.66 -11.20
CA ARG A 46 -4.27 -15.53 -10.04
C ARG A 46 -4.73 -14.94 -8.69
N PRO A 47 -4.37 -13.71 -8.29
CA PRO A 47 -4.89 -13.12 -7.06
C PRO A 47 -6.41 -12.87 -7.10
N TYR A 48 -7.00 -12.68 -8.29
CA TYR A 48 -8.44 -12.49 -8.41
C TYR A 48 -9.25 -13.80 -8.37
N LEU A 49 -8.60 -14.95 -8.60
CA LEU A 49 -9.23 -16.26 -8.33
C LEU A 49 -9.65 -16.40 -6.86
N LEU A 50 -9.02 -15.64 -5.95
CA LEU A 50 -9.42 -15.57 -4.55
C LEU A 50 -10.85 -15.02 -4.37
N PHE A 51 -11.39 -14.24 -5.32
CA PHE A 51 -12.79 -13.82 -5.28
C PHE A 51 -13.75 -14.99 -5.51
N PHE A 52 -13.33 -16.11 -6.13
CA PHE A 52 -14.16 -17.32 -6.18
C PHE A 52 -14.34 -17.96 -4.81
N SER A 53 -13.37 -17.78 -3.90
CA SER A 53 -13.49 -18.19 -2.51
C SER A 53 -14.52 -17.36 -1.73
N LEU A 54 -14.92 -16.18 -2.22
CA LEU A 54 -15.96 -15.35 -1.57
C LEU A 54 -17.32 -16.04 -1.50
N SER A 55 -17.60 -16.97 -2.41
CA SER A 55 -18.81 -17.78 -2.35
C SER A 55 -18.90 -18.64 -1.09
N TYR A 56 -17.74 -19.05 -0.53
CA TYR A 56 -17.68 -19.78 0.73
C TYR A 56 -17.88 -18.89 1.96
N PHE A 57 -17.79 -17.56 1.86
CA PHE A 57 -17.98 -16.65 3.01
C PHE A 57 -19.38 -16.74 3.64
N TYR A 58 -20.38 -17.22 2.90
CA TYR A 58 -21.73 -17.48 3.42
C TYR A 58 -21.85 -18.78 4.23
N LEU A 59 -20.89 -19.69 4.10
CA LEU A 59 -20.81 -20.93 4.89
C LEU A 59 -20.13 -20.71 6.24
N PHE A 60 -19.43 -19.59 6.38
CA PHE A 60 -18.69 -19.22 7.57
C PHE A 60 -19.51 -18.30 8.46
N THR A 61 -19.38 -18.48 9.77
CA THR A 61 -19.97 -17.55 10.73
C THR A 61 -19.19 -16.23 10.74
N LYS A 62 -19.81 -15.17 11.28
CA LYS A 62 -19.12 -13.90 11.50
C LYS A 62 -17.84 -14.09 12.34
N GLU A 63 -17.85 -15.03 13.28
CA GLU A 63 -16.70 -15.38 14.12
C GLU A 63 -15.57 -16.00 13.29
N ASP A 64 -15.88 -16.92 12.39
CA ASP A 64 -14.89 -17.57 11.51
C ASP A 64 -14.21 -16.54 10.58
N LEU A 65 -15.01 -15.62 10.03
CA LEU A 65 -14.50 -14.54 9.18
C LEU A 65 -13.63 -13.57 9.97
N LEU A 66 -14.05 -13.20 11.18
CA LEU A 66 -13.26 -12.36 12.07
C LEU A 66 -11.93 -13.04 12.43
N TYR A 67 -11.95 -14.34 12.72
CA TYR A 67 -10.75 -15.12 13.02
C TYR A 67 -9.79 -15.14 11.83
N THR A 68 -10.31 -15.41 10.63
CA THR A 68 -9.52 -15.41 9.38
C THR A 68 -8.87 -14.06 9.13
N ILE A 69 -9.64 -12.97 9.27
CA ILE A 69 -9.12 -11.61 9.10
C ILE A 69 -8.05 -11.29 10.16
N LYS A 70 -8.25 -11.70 11.42
CA LYS A 70 -7.21 -11.57 12.48
C LYS A 70 -5.93 -12.31 12.13
N SER A 71 -6.03 -13.55 11.67
CA SER A 71 -4.86 -14.33 11.26
C SER A 71 -4.13 -13.68 10.09
N ILE A 72 -4.85 -13.23 9.06
CA ILE A 72 -4.26 -12.50 7.92
C ILE A 72 -3.54 -11.24 8.40
N THR A 73 -4.14 -10.47 9.31
CA THR A 73 -3.50 -9.27 9.87
C THR A 73 -2.24 -9.60 10.66
N ILE A 74 -2.24 -10.64 11.50
CA ILE A 74 -1.05 -11.06 12.26
C ILE A 74 0.07 -11.48 11.31
N ILE A 75 -0.25 -12.30 10.30
CA ILE A 75 0.69 -12.71 9.25
C ILE A 75 1.25 -11.47 8.53
N THR A 76 0.38 -10.51 8.19
CA THR A 76 0.80 -9.26 7.52
C THR A 76 1.75 -8.43 8.39
N VAL A 77 1.51 -8.34 9.70
CA VAL A 77 2.43 -7.66 10.62
C VAL A 77 3.78 -8.37 10.65
N PHE A 78 3.79 -9.70 10.71
CA PHE A 78 5.04 -10.46 10.67
C PHE A 78 5.81 -10.27 9.35
N ILE A 79 5.13 -10.36 8.20
CA ILE A 79 5.73 -10.09 6.88
C ILE A 79 6.22 -8.64 6.80
N SER A 80 5.53 -7.69 7.42
CA SER A 80 5.96 -6.29 7.48
C SER A 80 7.28 -6.12 8.26
N ILE A 81 7.49 -6.89 9.33
CA ILE A 81 8.79 -6.92 10.03
C ILE A 81 9.88 -7.43 9.10
N LEU A 82 9.64 -8.56 8.42
CA LEU A 82 10.59 -9.11 7.46
C LEU A 82 10.91 -8.10 6.36
N TYR A 83 9.91 -7.38 5.85
CA TYR A 83 10.06 -6.37 4.82
C TYR A 83 10.94 -5.21 5.29
N LEU A 84 10.67 -4.68 6.48
CA LEU A 84 11.48 -3.61 7.07
C LEU A 84 12.92 -4.04 7.32
N LEU A 85 13.17 -5.30 7.65
CA LEU A 85 14.53 -5.84 7.83
C LEU A 85 15.33 -5.94 6.53
N GLN A 86 14.68 -6.05 5.37
CA GLN A 86 15.37 -6.07 4.06
C GLN A 86 16.11 -4.77 3.79
N ILE A 87 15.55 -3.65 4.24
CA ILE A 87 16.01 -2.29 3.97
C ILE A 87 17.42 -2.04 4.55
N PRO A 88 17.71 -2.31 5.84
CA PRO A 88 19.07 -2.16 6.38
C PRO A 88 20.01 -3.32 6.03
N THR A 89 19.48 -4.53 5.79
CA THR A 89 20.34 -5.69 5.51
C THR A 89 20.74 -5.81 4.05
N ASN A 90 20.04 -5.11 3.14
CA ASN A 90 20.14 -5.27 1.70
C ASN A 90 19.94 -6.74 1.23
N THR A 91 19.22 -7.55 2.02
CA THR A 91 18.93 -8.95 1.70
C THR A 91 17.45 -9.14 1.37
N ILE A 92 17.15 -9.96 0.36
CA ILE A 92 15.78 -10.29 0.00
C ILE A 92 15.26 -11.36 0.96
N LEU A 93 14.40 -10.98 1.89
CA LEU A 93 13.77 -11.87 2.88
C LEU A 93 12.35 -12.33 2.50
N ILE A 94 11.77 -11.74 1.45
CA ILE A 94 10.38 -11.90 0.99
C ILE A 94 10.41 -11.81 -0.53
N GLY A 95 9.88 -12.83 -1.20
CA GLY A 95 9.75 -12.83 -2.66
C GLY A 95 8.64 -11.93 -3.19
N SER A 96 8.65 -11.66 -4.49
CA SER A 96 7.54 -10.95 -5.16
C SER A 96 6.56 -11.96 -5.75
N PRO A 97 5.23 -11.74 -5.67
CA PRO A 97 4.24 -12.56 -6.37
C PRO A 97 4.44 -12.59 -7.90
N SER A 98 5.05 -11.55 -8.45
CA SER A 98 5.36 -11.38 -9.88
C SER A 98 6.72 -11.97 -10.29
N GLY A 99 7.44 -12.66 -9.40
CA GLY A 99 8.76 -13.23 -9.67
C GLY A 99 9.86 -12.44 -8.98
N ASP A 100 10.72 -11.78 -9.76
CA ASP A 100 11.87 -11.04 -9.24
C ASP A 100 11.43 -9.84 -8.39
N VAL A 101 12.21 -9.57 -7.34
CA VAL A 101 11.98 -8.42 -6.47
C VAL A 101 12.58 -7.20 -7.15
N ASN A 102 11.72 -6.37 -7.72
CA ASN A 102 12.13 -5.08 -8.24
C ASN A 102 12.70 -4.20 -7.11
N THR A 103 13.86 -3.63 -7.35
CA THR A 103 14.53 -2.71 -6.43
C THR A 103 14.98 -1.45 -7.15
N THR A 104 14.88 -0.30 -6.49
CA THR A 104 15.50 0.94 -6.99
C THR A 104 16.31 1.60 -5.90
N ILE A 105 17.44 2.21 -6.25
CA ILE A 105 18.19 3.04 -5.31
C ILE A 105 17.38 4.32 -5.09
N LEU A 106 17.13 4.64 -3.82
CA LEU A 106 16.40 5.84 -3.47
C LEU A 106 17.28 7.07 -3.71
N THR A 107 16.91 7.89 -4.70
CA THR A 107 17.68 9.07 -5.14
C THR A 107 18.16 9.92 -3.95
N GLY A 108 19.48 10.14 -3.86
CA GLY A 108 20.08 10.93 -2.78
C GLY A 108 20.36 10.16 -1.48
N THR A 109 20.16 8.84 -1.45
CA THR A 109 20.52 7.99 -0.30
C THR A 109 21.17 6.68 -0.77
N SER A 110 21.84 5.96 0.12
CA SER A 110 22.40 4.62 -0.14
C SER A 110 21.39 3.47 0.05
N TRP A 111 20.12 3.79 0.29
CA TRP A 111 19.11 2.82 0.68
C TRP A 111 18.38 2.25 -0.54
N ILE A 112 18.14 0.94 -0.50
CA ILE A 112 17.41 0.22 -1.54
C ILE A 112 15.91 0.27 -1.22
N ARG A 113 15.12 0.69 -2.21
CA ARG A 113 13.67 0.61 -2.19
C ARG A 113 13.22 -0.72 -2.75
N TYR A 114 12.51 -1.50 -1.94
CA TYR A 114 11.94 -2.79 -2.34
C TYR A 114 10.45 -2.64 -2.70
N TYR A 115 10.04 -3.21 -3.84
CA TYR A 115 8.67 -3.13 -4.39
C TYR A 115 7.80 -4.38 -4.09
N ASN A 116 8.23 -5.21 -3.16
CA ASN A 116 7.55 -6.43 -2.66
C ASN A 116 6.76 -6.17 -1.37
N THR A 117 6.06 -5.02 -1.30
CA THR A 117 5.31 -4.64 -0.09
C THR A 117 4.27 -5.70 0.30
N PRO A 118 4.01 -5.93 1.60
CA PRO A 118 3.03 -6.93 2.03
C PRO A 118 1.64 -6.70 1.41
N MET A 119 1.07 -7.74 0.80
CA MET A 119 -0.16 -7.64 -0.01
C MET A 119 -1.35 -7.03 0.74
N PHE A 120 -1.55 -7.39 2.00
CA PHE A 120 -2.67 -6.94 2.83
C PHE A 120 -2.31 -5.79 3.78
N LEU A 121 -1.21 -5.06 3.50
CA LEU A 121 -0.68 -4.00 4.36
C LEU A 121 -1.71 -2.93 4.70
N ILE A 122 -2.34 -2.31 3.70
CA ILE A 122 -3.28 -1.19 3.89
C ILE A 122 -4.54 -1.67 4.64
N ILE A 123 -5.09 -2.82 4.25
CA ILE A 123 -6.29 -3.39 4.88
C ILE A 123 -6.00 -3.71 6.35
N SER A 124 -4.86 -4.36 6.63
CA SER A 124 -4.44 -4.69 7.99
C SER A 124 -4.21 -3.43 8.83
N PHE A 125 -3.58 -2.40 8.27
CA PHE A 125 -3.38 -1.12 8.94
C PHE A 125 -4.70 -0.47 9.34
N ILE A 126 -5.66 -0.37 8.40
CA ILE A 126 -7.00 0.18 8.65
C ILE A 126 -7.73 -0.59 9.75
N LEU A 127 -7.70 -1.93 9.70
CA LEU A 127 -8.34 -2.78 10.70
C LEU A 127 -7.76 -2.56 12.10
N VAL A 128 -6.43 -2.55 12.22
CA VAL A 128 -5.75 -2.34 13.50
C VAL A 128 -5.97 -0.92 14.03
N VAL A 129 -6.03 0.09 13.15
CA VAL A 129 -6.26 1.49 13.55
C VAL A 129 -7.70 1.71 14.02
N PHE A 130 -8.72 1.22 13.31
CA PHE A 130 -10.11 1.57 13.60
C PHE A 130 -10.86 0.56 14.47
N GLN A 131 -10.45 -0.71 14.51
CA GLN A 131 -11.17 -1.73 15.25
C GLN A 131 -10.57 -1.92 16.66
N VAL A 132 -11.15 -1.23 17.64
CA VAL A 132 -10.60 -1.07 19.00
C VAL A 132 -10.38 -2.39 19.76
N ASN A 133 -11.16 -3.44 19.47
CA ASN A 133 -11.10 -4.76 20.13
C ASN A 133 -10.55 -5.88 19.22
N PHE A 134 -9.80 -5.52 18.18
CA PHE A 134 -9.31 -6.51 17.23
C PHE A 134 -8.17 -7.36 17.82
N ILE A 135 -7.22 -6.72 18.51
CA ILE A 135 -6.05 -7.33 19.16
C ILE A 135 -5.79 -6.62 20.51
N ASN A 136 -5.03 -7.24 21.42
CA ASN A 136 -4.55 -6.64 22.66
C ASN A 136 -3.96 -5.23 22.42
N LYS A 137 -4.26 -4.28 23.31
CA LYS A 137 -3.85 -2.87 23.23
C LYS A 137 -2.35 -2.67 22.99
N LYS A 138 -1.47 -3.42 23.68
CA LYS A 138 -0.01 -3.27 23.49
C LYS A 138 0.42 -3.72 22.09
N VAL A 139 -0.05 -4.89 21.68
CA VAL A 139 0.23 -5.46 20.35
C VAL A 139 -0.34 -4.56 19.25
N ARG A 140 -1.52 -3.97 19.47
CA ARG A 140 -2.14 -3.04 18.53
C ARG A 140 -1.23 -1.84 18.23
N TYR A 141 -0.69 -1.16 19.25
CA TYR A 141 0.21 -0.03 19.02
C TYR A 141 1.48 -0.44 18.27
N LEU A 142 2.08 -1.57 18.66
CA LEU A 142 3.25 -2.11 17.97
C LEU A 142 2.93 -2.41 16.49
N SER A 143 1.80 -3.06 16.22
CA SER A 143 1.35 -3.34 14.86
C SER A 143 1.08 -2.07 14.05
N ILE A 144 0.52 -1.01 14.65
CA ILE A 144 0.34 0.29 13.98
C ILE A 144 1.68 0.86 13.55
N VAL A 145 2.69 0.83 14.42
CA VAL A 145 4.03 1.34 14.12
C VAL A 145 4.66 0.53 12.98
N ILE A 146 4.66 -0.81 13.08
CA ILE A 146 5.26 -1.70 12.07
C ILE A 146 4.58 -1.51 10.70
N LEU A 147 3.25 -1.56 10.67
CA LEU A 147 2.49 -1.41 9.43
C LEU A 147 2.64 0.01 8.87
N GLY A 148 2.62 1.03 9.71
CA GLY A 148 2.83 2.43 9.31
C GLY A 148 4.22 2.65 8.69
N LEU A 149 5.29 2.15 9.33
CA LEU A 149 6.63 2.20 8.78
C LEU A 149 6.73 1.46 7.44
N SER A 150 6.06 0.32 7.31
CA SER A 150 6.05 -0.47 6.07
C SER A 150 5.30 0.22 4.93
N ILE A 151 4.34 1.10 5.24
CA ILE A 151 3.66 1.94 4.24
C ILE A 151 4.57 3.10 3.80
N ILE A 152 5.39 3.63 4.71
CA ILE A 152 6.29 4.76 4.45
C ILE A 152 7.57 4.34 3.72
N ALA A 153 8.15 3.21 4.12
CA ALA A 153 9.40 2.66 3.58
C ALA A 153 9.51 2.62 2.05
N PRO A 154 8.53 2.07 1.30
CA PRO A 154 8.58 2.06 -0.16
C PRO A 154 8.40 3.46 -0.78
N ALA A 155 7.97 4.46 -0.01
CA ALA A 155 7.70 5.83 -0.44
C ALA A 155 6.85 5.92 -1.72
N HIS A 156 5.97 4.94 -1.95
CA HIS A 156 4.99 4.99 -3.02
C HIS A 156 3.96 6.06 -2.69
N ARG A 157 4.11 7.22 -3.34
CA ARG A 157 3.26 8.41 -3.15
C ARG A 157 1.77 8.06 -3.18
N SER A 158 1.35 7.19 -4.12
CA SER A 158 -0.03 6.70 -4.23
C SER A 158 -0.51 5.92 -2.99
N MET A 159 0.32 5.04 -2.42
CA MET A 159 -0.02 4.31 -1.19
C MET A 159 -0.10 5.24 0.02
N LEU A 160 0.82 6.21 0.13
CA LEU A 160 0.80 7.22 1.19
C LEU A 160 -0.47 8.07 1.12
N ILE A 161 -0.78 8.62 -0.06
CA ILE A 161 -1.98 9.43 -0.30
C ILE A 161 -3.24 8.63 0.04
N LEU A 162 -3.34 7.38 -0.41
CA LEU A 162 -4.49 6.53 -0.13
C LEU A 162 -4.64 6.27 1.39
N THR A 163 -3.56 5.89 2.06
CA THR A 163 -3.58 5.54 3.49
C THR A 163 -3.93 6.76 4.36
N PHE A 164 -3.26 7.89 4.14
CA PHE A 164 -3.55 9.13 4.88
C PHE A 164 -4.92 9.70 4.53
N GLY A 165 -5.34 9.59 3.26
CA GLY A 165 -6.67 9.98 2.82
C GLY A 165 -7.77 9.23 3.58
N ILE A 166 -7.64 7.91 3.75
CA ILE A 166 -8.61 7.10 4.50
C ILE A 166 -8.64 7.51 5.99
N LEU A 167 -7.48 7.68 6.62
CA LEU A 167 -7.39 8.15 8.02
C LEU A 167 -8.11 9.49 8.22
N ILE A 168 -7.90 10.40 7.29
CA ILE A 168 -8.41 11.77 7.38
C ILE A 168 -9.90 11.82 7.06
N VAL A 169 -10.39 11.12 6.03
CA VAL A 169 -11.83 10.97 5.78
C VAL A 169 -12.54 10.45 7.03
N TYR A 170 -11.99 9.41 7.67
CA TYR A 170 -12.56 8.88 8.91
C TYR A 170 -12.62 9.94 10.04
N TYR A 171 -11.52 10.66 10.28
CA TYR A 171 -11.47 11.70 11.31
C TYR A 171 -12.40 12.89 11.01
N ILE A 172 -12.47 13.31 9.74
CA ILE A 172 -13.39 14.35 9.25
C ILE A 172 -14.84 13.90 9.45
N SER A 173 -15.17 12.62 9.19
CA SER A 173 -16.51 12.08 9.43
C SER A 173 -16.91 12.07 10.91
N LYS A 174 -15.95 12.14 11.84
CA LYS A 174 -16.17 12.08 13.29
C LYS A 174 -16.01 13.41 14.03
N THR A 175 -15.62 14.49 13.34
CA THR A 175 -15.31 15.79 13.97
C THR A 175 -16.27 16.91 13.58
N ASN A 176 -16.35 17.97 14.40
CA ASN A 176 -17.13 19.17 14.12
C ASN A 176 -16.56 19.94 12.90
N PHE A 177 -17.42 20.67 12.17
CA PHE A 177 -17.12 21.30 10.87
C PHE A 177 -15.80 22.11 10.81
N ARG A 178 -15.48 22.85 11.87
CA ARG A 178 -14.24 23.66 11.96
C ARG A 178 -12.96 22.81 11.95
N ASN A 179 -12.98 21.64 12.58
CA ASN A 179 -11.83 20.73 12.60
C ASN A 179 -11.66 19.98 11.27
N LYS A 180 -12.75 19.84 10.48
CA LYS A 180 -12.70 19.24 9.14
C LYS A 180 -11.85 20.06 8.17
N ILE A 181 -11.98 21.39 8.23
CA ILE A 181 -11.24 22.32 7.37
C ILE A 181 -9.75 22.30 7.70
N ILE A 182 -9.39 22.35 8.99
CA ILE A 182 -8.00 22.31 9.44
C ILE A 182 -7.33 20.99 9.03
N LEU A 183 -8.02 19.85 9.23
CA LEU A 183 -7.54 18.54 8.80
C LEU A 183 -7.41 18.42 7.27
N GLY A 184 -8.33 19.02 6.51
CA GLY A 184 -8.26 19.07 5.04
C GLY A 184 -7.10 19.90 4.51
N ILE A 185 -6.78 21.03 5.16
CA ILE A 185 -5.62 21.85 4.81
C ILE A 185 -4.33 21.13 5.18
N ALA A 186 -4.25 20.52 6.36
CA ALA A 186 -3.11 19.70 6.76
C ALA A 186 -2.88 18.51 5.80
N LEU A 187 -3.95 17.87 5.32
CA LEU A 187 -3.93 16.83 4.28
C LEU A 187 -3.31 17.36 2.98
N PHE A 188 -3.78 18.50 2.50
CA PHE A 188 -3.29 19.12 1.27
C PHE A 188 -1.79 19.45 1.38
N CYS A 189 -1.37 20.04 2.51
CA CYS A 189 0.04 20.33 2.77
C CYS A 189 0.91 19.08 2.89
N ALA A 190 0.45 18.03 3.59
CA ALA A 190 1.19 16.78 3.73
C ALA A 190 1.31 16.02 2.40
N ILE A 191 0.23 15.98 1.60
CA ILE A 191 0.23 15.38 0.27
C ILE A 191 1.15 16.17 -0.66
N LEU A 192 1.07 17.50 -0.66
CA LEU A 192 1.95 18.34 -1.49
C LEU A 192 3.41 18.18 -1.12
N TYR A 193 3.73 18.11 0.17
CA TYR A 193 5.08 17.86 0.65
C TYR A 193 5.55 16.49 0.18
N LEU A 194 4.84 15.41 0.54
CA LEU A 194 5.21 14.04 0.16
C LEU A 194 5.26 13.80 -1.36
N SER A 195 4.43 14.50 -2.13
CA SER A 195 4.41 14.39 -3.59
C SER A 195 5.57 15.12 -4.26
N ASN A 196 6.21 16.08 -3.58
CA ASN A 196 7.25 16.94 -4.16
C ASN A 196 8.57 16.92 -3.40
N VAL A 197 8.75 16.07 -2.38
CA VAL A 197 10.00 15.96 -1.61
C VAL A 197 11.23 15.82 -2.52
N ASP A 198 11.17 15.02 -3.59
CA ASP A 198 12.29 14.85 -4.52
C ASP A 198 12.61 16.13 -5.32
N ILE A 199 11.57 16.90 -5.67
CA ILE A 199 11.72 18.20 -6.35
C ILE A 199 12.27 19.23 -5.36
N PHE A 200 11.77 19.23 -4.12
CA PHE A 200 12.22 20.12 -3.08
C PHE A 200 13.69 19.86 -2.71
N LEU A 201 14.08 18.60 -2.56
CA LEU A 201 15.47 18.18 -2.29
C LEU A 201 16.39 18.49 -3.48
N LYS A 202 15.97 18.23 -4.73
CA LYS A 202 16.72 18.63 -5.93
C LYS A 202 16.87 20.14 -6.06
N THR A 203 15.85 20.89 -5.66
CA THR A 203 15.88 22.36 -5.70
C THR A 203 16.81 22.89 -4.60
N ALA A 204 16.71 22.37 -3.38
CA ALA A 204 17.61 22.71 -2.28
C ALA A 204 19.08 22.39 -2.61
N SER A 205 19.36 21.23 -3.21
CA SER A 205 20.71 20.85 -3.61
C SER A 205 21.28 21.75 -4.71
N ARG A 206 20.45 22.14 -5.70
CA ARG A 206 20.84 23.11 -6.74
C ARG A 206 21.09 24.50 -6.16
N THR A 207 20.24 24.96 -5.24
CA THR A 207 20.43 26.25 -4.57
C THR A 207 21.72 26.26 -3.75
N TYR A 208 22.03 25.17 -3.04
CA TYR A 208 23.28 25.03 -2.28
C TYR A 208 24.51 25.04 -3.20
N GLN A 209 24.48 24.31 -4.32
CA GLN A 209 25.56 24.34 -5.31
C GLN A 209 25.75 25.74 -5.91
N ASN A 210 24.66 26.43 -6.25
CA ASN A 210 24.73 27.78 -6.81
C ASN A 210 25.27 28.80 -5.80
N LEU A 211 24.94 28.67 -4.51
CA LEU A 211 25.50 29.52 -3.45
C LEU A 211 27.02 29.32 -3.30
N ASN A 212 27.49 28.07 -3.30
CA ASN A 212 28.92 27.78 -3.21
C ASN A 212 29.70 28.26 -4.45
N VAL A 213 29.10 28.17 -5.65
CA VAL A 213 29.70 28.72 -6.88
C VAL A 213 29.79 30.25 -6.77
N PHE A 214 28.76 30.92 -6.25
CA PHE A 214 28.74 32.38 -6.09
C PHE A 214 29.78 32.89 -5.08
N GLU A 215 29.98 32.18 -3.97
CA GLU A 215 31.06 32.48 -3.02
C GLU A 215 32.43 32.28 -3.66
N SER A 216 32.65 31.17 -4.37
CA SER A 216 33.94 30.91 -5.04
C SER A 216 34.31 31.94 -6.11
N SER A 217 33.31 32.49 -6.83
CA SER A 217 33.53 33.58 -7.80
C SER A 217 33.84 34.92 -7.14
N LYS A 218 33.31 35.16 -5.93
CA LYS A 218 33.59 36.39 -5.17
C LYS A 218 35.02 36.41 -4.64
N TYR A 219 35.52 35.27 -4.15
CA TYR A 219 36.91 35.13 -3.70
C TYR A 219 37.90 35.27 -4.86
N LYS A 220 37.62 34.69 -6.04
CA LYS A 220 38.47 34.87 -7.23
C LYS A 220 38.60 36.31 -7.70
N GLN A 221 37.55 37.12 -7.58
CA GLN A 221 37.61 38.55 -7.94
C GLN A 221 38.38 39.40 -6.92
N GLN A 222 38.62 38.90 -5.70
CA GLN A 222 39.40 39.58 -4.68
C GLN A 222 40.91 39.32 -4.81
N ASP A 223 41.30 38.17 -5.37
CA ASP A 223 42.71 37.83 -5.64
C ASP A 223 43.23 38.44 -6.97
N GLU A 224 42.34 39.00 -7.80
CA GLU A 224 42.67 39.64 -9.09
C GLU A 224 42.71 41.19 -9.01
N MET A 225 42.61 41.79 -7.82
CA MET A 225 42.83 43.23 -7.54
C MET A 225 44.12 43.44 -6.76
#